data_AF-A0A2N8NKY9-F1
#
_entry.id   AF-A0A2N8NKY9-F1
#
_cell.length_a   1.000
_cell.length_b   1.000
_cell.length_c   1.000
_cell.angle_alpha   90.00
_cell.angle_beta   90.00
_cell.angle_gamma   90.00
#
_symmetry.space_group_name_H-M   'P 1'
#
loop_
_entity.id
_entity.type
_entity.pdbx_description
1 polymer ?
#
loop_
_entity_poly.entity_id
_entity_poly.type
_entity_poly.pdbx_seq_one_letter_code
_entity_poly.pdbx_strand_id
1 'polypeptide(L)'
;MNNSFVALILTHGRPDKVYTYDALRKLGYTGDIIVVVDNEDATLEEYKKRFPDVYVFDKKAEAALTDEGDNFQDRRAIIYARNASFQIAKERGYRYFIELDDDYFEFSYTYTASGELKQRSIHSLDKVFDALIEFKKRTGALTVAMAQRGDFVGGRENNIVQGEILKRKAMNTFICDTEQPFRFFGKINEDVNAYTVLGSRGALFLQVPHVAINQVNTQQSSGGMTDLYLDSGTYVKSFYTVMYAPACTCIRMMGTKHRRLHHSIRWNNAVPRILPERCKKA
;
A
#
# COMPACT_ATOMS: atom_id res chain seq x y z
N MET A 1 -11.33 -20.44 0.12
CA MET A 1 -11.60 -19.12 -0.45
C MET A 1 -12.63 -18.44 0.41
N ASN A 2 -12.26 -17.29 0.98
CA ASN A 2 -13.19 -16.44 1.70
C ASN A 2 -14.06 -15.70 0.69
N ASN A 3 -15.33 -16.10 0.52
CA ASN A 3 -16.27 -15.46 -0.41
C ASN A 3 -16.61 -13.99 -0.02
N SER A 4 -16.02 -13.48 1.07
CA SER A 4 -16.15 -12.10 1.52
C SER A 4 -14.86 -11.28 1.29
N PHE A 5 -14.01 -11.68 0.32
CA PHE A 5 -12.77 -11.00 -0.04
C PHE A 5 -12.73 -10.58 -1.52
N VAL A 6 -12.21 -9.38 -1.80
CA VAL A 6 -12.01 -8.85 -3.16
C VAL A 6 -10.66 -8.15 -3.30
N ALA A 7 -10.07 -8.20 -4.49
CA ALA A 7 -8.91 -7.38 -4.84
C ALA A 7 -9.36 -6.12 -5.59
N LEU A 8 -8.96 -4.96 -5.08
CA LEU A 8 -9.21 -3.66 -5.71
C LEU A 8 -7.92 -3.16 -6.33
N ILE A 9 -7.91 -3.00 -7.66
CA ILE A 9 -6.77 -2.47 -8.39
C ILE A 9 -7.04 -1.01 -8.71
N LEU A 10 -6.23 -0.12 -8.15
CA LEU A 10 -6.38 1.32 -8.26
C LEU A 10 -5.59 1.83 -9.48
N THR A 11 -6.25 2.49 -10.43
CA THR A 11 -5.63 2.88 -11.70
C THR A 11 -6.21 4.17 -12.28
N HIS A 12 -5.42 4.87 -13.10
CA HIS A 12 -5.83 6.09 -13.80
C HIS A 12 -4.98 6.32 -15.06
N GLY A 13 -5.64 6.55 -16.20
CA GLY A 13 -5.04 7.01 -17.46
C GLY A 13 -4.12 6.01 -18.17
N ARG A 14 -4.10 4.74 -17.77
CA ARG A 14 -3.23 3.69 -18.32
C ARG A 14 -3.91 2.31 -18.45
N PRO A 15 -5.03 2.20 -19.18
CA PRO A 15 -5.83 0.97 -19.30
C PRO A 15 -5.08 -0.22 -19.91
N ASP A 16 -3.97 0.01 -20.60
CA ASP A 16 -3.10 -1.01 -21.18
C ASP A 16 -1.99 -1.50 -20.23
N LYS A 17 -1.84 -0.90 -19.04
CA LYS A 17 -0.73 -1.15 -18.10
C LYS A 17 -1.18 -1.63 -16.73
N VAL A 18 -2.32 -2.33 -16.66
CA VAL A 18 -2.83 -2.93 -15.43
C VAL A 18 -2.19 -4.31 -15.19
N TYR A 19 -0.86 -4.34 -15.07
CA TYR A 19 -0.06 -5.56 -14.89
C TYR A 19 -0.49 -6.39 -13.68
N THR A 20 -0.95 -5.71 -12.63
CA THR A 20 -1.44 -6.37 -11.40
C THR A 20 -2.58 -7.33 -11.69
N TYR A 21 -3.48 -7.02 -12.63
CA TYR A 21 -4.62 -7.88 -12.96
C TYR A 21 -4.13 -9.25 -13.48
N ASP A 22 -3.21 -9.21 -14.44
CA ASP A 22 -2.62 -10.41 -15.04
C ASP A 22 -1.78 -11.19 -14.02
N ALA A 23 -1.02 -10.48 -13.17
CA ALA A 23 -0.22 -11.09 -12.11
C ALA A 23 -1.09 -11.85 -11.09
N LEU A 24 -2.21 -11.27 -10.66
CA LEU A 24 -3.16 -11.92 -9.75
C LEU A 24 -3.67 -13.24 -10.34
N ARG A 25 -4.17 -13.20 -11.58
CA ARG A 25 -4.71 -14.39 -12.26
C ARG A 25 -3.63 -15.45 -12.51
N LYS A 26 -2.46 -15.04 -13.01
CA LYS A 26 -1.32 -15.94 -13.28
C LYS A 26 -0.81 -16.64 -12.03
N LEU A 27 -0.86 -15.98 -10.87
CA LEU A 27 -0.34 -16.51 -9.60
C LEU A 27 -1.44 -17.15 -8.73
N GLY A 28 -2.58 -17.51 -9.34
CA GLY A 28 -3.60 -18.34 -8.73
C GLY A 28 -4.46 -17.60 -7.70
N TYR A 29 -4.77 -16.33 -7.94
CA TYR A 29 -5.91 -15.66 -7.29
C TYR A 29 -7.18 -15.94 -8.09
N THR A 30 -8.15 -16.62 -7.48
CA THR A 30 -9.43 -16.97 -8.15
C THR A 30 -10.61 -16.12 -7.71
N GLY A 31 -10.42 -15.21 -6.74
CA GLY A 31 -11.47 -14.34 -6.23
C GLY A 31 -11.80 -13.18 -7.16
N ASP A 32 -12.72 -12.34 -6.74
CA ASP A 32 -13.15 -11.17 -7.51
C ASP A 32 -12.06 -10.11 -7.54
N ILE A 33 -11.94 -9.46 -8.71
CA ILE A 33 -11.04 -8.35 -8.96
C ILE A 33 -11.90 -7.21 -9.50
N ILE A 34 -11.85 -6.06 -8.85
CA ILE A 34 -12.51 -4.85 -9.31
C ILE A 34 -11.44 -3.84 -9.68
N VAL A 35 -11.47 -3.36 -10.91
CA VAL A 35 -10.62 -2.25 -11.35
C VAL A 35 -11.30 -0.95 -10.95
N VAL A 36 -10.67 -0.18 -10.07
CA VAL A 36 -11.20 1.07 -9.51
C VAL A 36 -10.64 2.24 -10.29
N VAL A 37 -11.53 2.98 -10.95
CA VAL A 37 -11.23 4.13 -11.80
C VAL A 37 -12.10 5.30 -11.35
N ASP A 38 -11.64 6.53 -11.52
CA ASP A 38 -12.45 7.71 -11.25
C ASP A 38 -13.23 8.20 -12.47
N ASN A 39 -14.28 8.99 -12.22
CA ASN A 39 -15.08 9.66 -13.24
C ASN A 39 -14.36 10.79 -14.01
N GLU A 40 -13.15 11.18 -13.63
CA GLU A 40 -12.34 12.18 -14.35
C GLU A 40 -11.32 11.53 -15.31
N ASP A 41 -11.26 10.19 -15.37
CA ASP A 41 -10.35 9.47 -16.27
C ASP A 41 -10.86 9.48 -17.73
N ALA A 42 -10.13 10.18 -18.60
CA ALA A 42 -10.44 10.29 -20.03
C ALA A 42 -10.41 8.93 -20.78
N THR A 43 -9.77 7.91 -20.18
CA THR A 43 -9.63 6.56 -20.74
C THR A 43 -10.59 5.55 -20.14
N LEU A 44 -11.58 5.99 -19.33
CA LEU A 44 -12.54 5.13 -18.62
C LEU A 44 -13.21 4.07 -19.52
N GLU A 45 -13.64 4.46 -20.72
CA GLU A 45 -14.32 3.54 -21.64
C GLU A 45 -13.41 2.41 -22.16
N GLU A 46 -12.09 2.61 -22.16
CA GLU A 46 -11.14 1.55 -22.48
C GLU A 46 -11.01 0.53 -21.36
N TYR A 47 -11.04 0.96 -20.09
CA TYR A 47 -11.08 0.03 -18.96
C TYR A 47 -12.32 -0.85 -19.02
N LYS A 48 -13.51 -0.28 -19.26
CA LYS A 48 -14.77 -1.03 -19.36
C LYS A 48 -14.77 -2.06 -20.49
N LYS A 49 -14.01 -1.82 -21.57
CA LYS A 49 -13.84 -2.79 -22.67
C LYS A 49 -12.87 -3.91 -22.33
N ARG A 50 -11.86 -3.64 -21.50
CA ARG A 50 -10.75 -4.55 -21.19
C ARG A 50 -11.01 -5.44 -19.99
N PHE A 51 -11.69 -4.91 -18.97
CA PHE A 51 -11.85 -5.59 -17.69
C PHE A 51 -13.32 -5.94 -17.44
N PRO A 52 -13.59 -7.13 -16.87
CA PRO A 52 -14.95 -7.60 -16.65
C PRO A 52 -15.70 -6.82 -15.57
N ASP A 53 -14.99 -6.29 -14.57
CA ASP A 53 -15.57 -5.49 -13.49
C ASP A 53 -14.76 -4.22 -13.26
N VAL A 54 -15.39 -3.09 -13.55
CA VAL A 54 -14.85 -1.75 -13.37
C VAL A 54 -15.81 -0.99 -12.46
N TYR A 55 -15.28 -0.45 -11.36
CA TYR A 55 -16.02 0.45 -10.50
C TYR A 55 -15.57 1.89 -10.76
N VAL A 56 -16.54 2.79 -10.96
CA VAL A 56 -16.30 4.21 -11.20
C VAL A 56 -16.73 5.02 -9.98
N PHE A 57 -15.78 5.67 -9.30
CA PHE A 57 -16.08 6.55 -8.17
C PHE A 57 -16.03 8.03 -8.55
N ASP A 58 -16.74 8.87 -7.79
CA ASP A 58 -16.69 10.32 -7.96
C ASP A 58 -15.45 10.89 -7.24
N LYS A 59 -14.41 11.23 -8.01
CA LYS A 59 -13.16 11.77 -7.47
C LYS A 59 -13.35 13.13 -6.81
N LYS A 60 -14.24 13.97 -7.33
CA LYS A 60 -14.50 15.28 -6.75
C LYS A 60 -15.19 15.15 -5.39
N ALA A 61 -16.17 14.25 -5.28
CA ALA A 61 -16.83 13.95 -4.01
C ALA A 61 -15.84 13.38 -2.98
N GLU A 62 -14.98 12.44 -3.39
CA GLU A 62 -13.99 11.84 -2.49
C GLU A 62 -12.90 12.84 -2.07
N ALA A 63 -12.48 13.73 -2.99
CA ALA A 63 -11.54 14.80 -2.69
C ALA A 63 -12.08 15.77 -1.64
N ALA A 64 -13.38 16.10 -1.67
CA ALA A 64 -14.01 16.96 -0.68
C ALA A 64 -13.99 16.39 0.75
N LEU A 65 -13.80 15.08 0.89
CA LEU A 65 -13.70 14.38 2.18
C LEU A 65 -12.25 14.04 2.58
N THR A 66 -11.29 14.32 1.71
CA THR A 66 -9.89 13.92 1.87
C THR A 66 -9.05 15.10 2.34
N ASP A 67 -8.33 14.91 3.44
CA ASP A 67 -7.29 15.86 3.84
C ASP A 67 -6.07 15.69 2.92
N GLU A 68 -5.96 16.60 1.94
CA GLU A 68 -4.86 16.61 0.98
C GLU A 68 -3.55 17.13 1.61
N GLY A 69 -3.63 17.91 2.70
CA GLY A 69 -2.45 18.53 3.33
C GLY A 69 -1.78 19.62 2.50
N ASP A 70 -2.44 20.16 1.46
CA ASP A 70 -1.94 21.24 0.61
C ASP A 70 -3.10 22.03 -0.05
N ASN A 71 -2.74 23.12 -0.76
CA ASN A 71 -3.68 23.97 -1.52
C ASN A 71 -3.40 23.98 -3.04
N PHE A 72 -2.70 22.97 -3.57
CA PHE A 72 -2.22 22.92 -4.96
C PHE A 72 -3.29 22.48 -5.97
N GLN A 73 -4.49 22.06 -5.51
CA GLN A 73 -5.66 21.72 -6.32
C GLN A 73 -5.49 20.56 -7.34
N ASP A 74 -4.31 19.95 -7.41
CA ASP A 74 -4.04 18.77 -8.23
C ASP A 74 -4.66 17.49 -7.63
N ARG A 75 -5.49 16.79 -8.43
CA ARG A 75 -6.19 15.57 -8.04
C ARG A 75 -5.71 14.29 -8.75
N ARG A 76 -4.48 14.28 -9.27
CA ARG A 76 -3.87 13.08 -9.88
C ARG A 76 -3.41 12.02 -8.87
N ALA A 77 -3.44 12.33 -7.57
CA ALA A 77 -2.95 11.46 -6.51
C ALA A 77 -3.81 10.21 -6.28
N ILE A 78 -3.16 9.11 -5.88
CA ILE A 78 -3.82 7.81 -5.61
C ILE A 78 -4.74 7.83 -4.38
N ILE A 79 -4.55 8.82 -3.49
CA ILE A 79 -5.22 8.93 -2.20
C ILE A 79 -6.75 8.84 -2.28
N TYR A 80 -7.35 9.38 -3.34
CA TYR A 80 -8.80 9.35 -3.52
C TYR A 80 -9.30 7.92 -3.78
N ALA A 81 -8.62 7.18 -4.67
CA ALA A 81 -8.98 5.80 -4.96
C ALA A 81 -8.81 4.90 -3.73
N ARG A 82 -7.76 5.14 -2.93
CA ARG A 82 -7.57 4.44 -1.63
C ARG A 82 -8.72 4.72 -0.67
N ASN A 83 -9.08 5.98 -0.47
CA ASN A 83 -10.17 6.32 0.45
C ASN A 83 -11.54 5.80 -0.03
N ALA A 84 -11.82 5.86 -1.34
CA ALA A 84 -13.05 5.34 -1.93
C ALA A 84 -13.18 3.81 -1.78
N SER A 85 -12.06 3.08 -1.73
CA SER A 85 -12.01 1.60 -1.72
C SER A 85 -12.79 0.97 -0.58
N PHE A 86 -12.83 1.59 0.61
CA PHE A 86 -13.63 1.10 1.74
C PHE A 86 -15.12 1.06 1.43
N GLN A 87 -15.64 2.13 0.83
CA GLN A 87 -17.05 2.24 0.48
C GLN A 87 -17.38 1.32 -0.70
N ILE A 88 -16.50 1.24 -1.70
CA ILE A 88 -16.64 0.33 -2.85
C ILE A 88 -16.77 -1.12 -2.39
N ALA A 89 -15.85 -1.60 -1.54
CA ALA A 89 -15.88 -2.97 -1.02
C ALA A 89 -17.20 -3.24 -0.27
N LYS A 90 -17.63 -2.29 0.57
CA LYS A 90 -18.86 -2.39 1.36
C LYS A 90 -20.12 -2.46 0.49
N GLU A 91 -20.23 -1.60 -0.53
CA GLU A 91 -21.36 -1.58 -1.47
C GLU A 91 -21.46 -2.87 -2.28
N ARG A 92 -20.31 -3.45 -2.63
CA ARG A 92 -20.23 -4.73 -3.34
C ARG A 92 -20.42 -5.95 -2.43
N GLY A 93 -20.63 -5.75 -1.13
CA GLY A 93 -20.93 -6.82 -0.18
C GLY A 93 -19.70 -7.56 0.37
N TYR A 94 -18.50 -7.02 0.17
CA TYR A 94 -17.28 -7.59 0.72
C TYR A 94 -16.95 -7.01 2.10
N ARG A 95 -16.53 -7.90 3.00
CA ARG A 95 -16.01 -7.49 4.31
C ARG A 95 -14.53 -7.17 4.24
N TYR A 96 -13.75 -8.06 3.63
CA TYR A 96 -12.31 -7.90 3.51
C TYR A 96 -11.95 -7.53 2.08
N PHE A 97 -10.87 -6.78 1.91
CA PHE A 97 -10.35 -6.47 0.59
C PHE A 97 -8.85 -6.20 0.64
N ILE A 98 -8.19 -6.23 -0.52
CA ILE A 98 -6.84 -5.72 -0.68
C ILE A 98 -6.83 -4.54 -1.66
N GLU A 99 -6.19 -3.44 -1.27
CA GLU A 99 -5.86 -2.36 -2.21
C GLU A 99 -4.49 -2.62 -2.83
N LEU A 100 -4.44 -2.57 -4.17
CA LEU A 100 -3.23 -2.77 -4.96
C LEU A 100 -3.09 -1.64 -5.98
N ASP A 101 -1.88 -1.17 -6.22
CA ASP A 101 -1.60 -0.39 -7.42
C ASP A 101 -1.64 -1.33 -8.65
N ASP A 102 -1.70 -0.76 -9.84
CA ASP A 102 -1.86 -1.46 -11.12
C ASP A 102 -0.55 -1.93 -11.77
N ASP A 103 0.61 -1.63 -11.17
CA ASP A 103 1.94 -1.84 -11.77
C ASP A 103 2.74 -3.03 -11.22
N TYR A 104 2.08 -3.98 -10.56
CA TYR A 104 2.73 -5.17 -9.97
C TYR A 104 2.77 -6.31 -10.99
N PHE A 105 3.97 -6.80 -11.29
CA PHE A 105 4.14 -7.92 -12.23
C PHE A 105 4.59 -9.22 -11.55
N GLU A 106 4.90 -9.19 -10.25
CA GLU A 106 5.31 -10.37 -9.50
C GLU A 106 4.85 -10.31 -8.05
N PHE A 107 4.41 -11.45 -7.53
CA PHE A 107 4.27 -11.74 -6.11
C PHE A 107 5.12 -12.98 -5.79
N SER A 108 5.88 -12.94 -4.71
CA SER A 108 6.80 -14.03 -4.35
C SER A 108 6.94 -14.21 -2.85
N TYR A 109 7.26 -15.44 -2.43
CA TYR A 109 7.83 -15.67 -1.12
C TYR A 109 9.27 -15.18 -1.10
N THR A 110 9.72 -14.70 0.06
CA THR A 110 11.06 -14.13 0.25
C THR A 110 11.96 -15.03 1.10
N TYR A 111 11.39 -15.95 1.87
CA TYR A 111 12.15 -16.90 2.68
C TYR A 111 11.84 -18.34 2.29
N THR A 112 12.82 -19.22 2.45
CA THR A 112 12.62 -20.66 2.44
C THR A 112 11.93 -21.12 3.72
N ALA A 113 11.51 -22.39 3.75
CA ALA A 113 11.02 -23.03 4.97
C ALA A 113 12.10 -23.11 6.08
N SER A 114 13.38 -23.06 5.72
CA SER A 114 14.51 -23.01 6.67
C SER A 114 14.83 -21.59 7.16
N GLY A 115 14.10 -20.56 6.71
CA GLY A 115 14.32 -19.17 7.09
C GLY A 115 15.42 -18.46 6.29
N GLU A 116 15.95 -19.09 5.24
CA GLU A 116 16.94 -18.45 4.37
C GLU A 116 16.26 -17.48 3.41
N LEU A 117 16.84 -16.30 3.23
CA LEU A 117 16.35 -15.32 2.26
C LEU A 117 16.53 -15.88 0.84
N LYS A 118 15.42 -16.32 0.23
CA LYS A 118 15.38 -16.84 -1.13
C LYS A 118 14.01 -16.57 -1.74
N GLN A 119 14.02 -15.93 -2.89
CA GLN A 119 12.83 -15.71 -3.68
C GLN A 119 12.26 -17.05 -4.19
N ARG A 120 10.96 -17.26 -3.98
CA ARG A 120 10.22 -18.38 -4.56
C ARG A 120 8.89 -17.90 -5.13
N SER A 121 8.51 -18.47 -6.27
CA SER A 121 7.22 -18.17 -6.90
C SER A 121 6.05 -18.57 -6.01
N ILE A 122 5.01 -17.74 -6.03
CA ILE A 122 3.70 -18.08 -5.48
C ILE A 122 2.89 -18.79 -6.57
N HIS A 123 2.20 -19.86 -6.19
CA HIS A 123 1.31 -20.60 -7.11
C HIS A 123 -0.17 -20.56 -6.68
N SER A 124 -0.46 -19.92 -5.54
CA SER A 124 -1.83 -19.68 -5.07
C SER A 124 -1.83 -18.45 -4.17
N LEU A 125 -2.19 -17.32 -4.75
CA LEU A 125 -2.42 -16.08 -4.02
C LEU A 125 -3.62 -16.17 -3.08
N ASP A 126 -4.62 -17.00 -3.39
CA ASP A 126 -5.74 -17.27 -2.48
C ASP A 126 -5.26 -17.67 -1.08
N LYS A 127 -4.33 -18.63 -0.99
CA LYS A 127 -3.78 -19.09 0.29
C LYS A 127 -3.00 -18.00 1.00
N VAL A 128 -2.30 -17.14 0.24
CA VAL A 128 -1.55 -16.02 0.80
C VAL A 128 -2.49 -14.98 1.38
N PHE A 129 -3.52 -14.57 0.65
CA PHE A 129 -4.50 -13.60 1.12
C PHE A 129 -5.33 -14.15 2.29
N ASP A 130 -5.78 -15.40 2.23
CA ASP A 130 -6.46 -16.05 3.36
C ASP A 130 -5.57 -16.03 4.63
N ALA A 131 -4.26 -16.31 4.49
CA ALA A 131 -3.32 -16.26 5.61
C ALA A 131 -3.09 -14.82 6.13
N LEU A 132 -3.01 -13.81 5.26
CA LEU A 132 -2.85 -12.41 5.67
C LEU A 132 -4.11 -11.88 6.37
N ILE A 133 -5.30 -12.26 5.91
CA ILE A 133 -6.58 -11.90 6.56
C ILE A 133 -6.65 -12.53 7.95
N GLU A 134 -6.31 -13.82 8.08
CA GLU A 134 -6.29 -14.50 9.38
C GLU A 134 -5.24 -13.88 10.31
N PHE A 135 -4.08 -13.51 9.79
CA PHE A 135 -3.05 -12.80 10.55
C PHE A 135 -3.55 -11.42 11.04
N LYS A 136 -4.23 -10.64 10.17
CA LYS A 136 -4.87 -9.37 10.54
C LYS A 136 -5.86 -9.58 11.70
N LYS A 137 -6.75 -10.57 11.58
CA LYS A 137 -7.76 -10.89 12.60
C LYS A 137 -7.15 -11.24 13.94
N ARG A 138 -6.13 -12.11 13.95
CA ARG A 138 -5.45 -12.55 15.17
C ARG A 138 -4.67 -11.44 15.87
N THR A 139 -4.08 -10.53 15.09
CA THR A 139 -3.28 -9.43 15.64
C THR A 139 -4.12 -8.20 16.01
N GLY A 140 -5.36 -8.09 15.51
CA GLY A 140 -6.13 -6.86 15.59
C GLY A 140 -5.52 -5.73 14.76
N ALA A 141 -4.73 -6.07 13.73
CA ALA A 141 -4.13 -5.08 12.85
C ALA A 141 -5.21 -4.29 12.11
N LEU A 142 -5.01 -2.98 12.02
CA LEU A 142 -5.86 -2.11 11.21
C LEU A 142 -5.68 -2.44 9.73
N THR A 143 -4.43 -2.71 9.32
CA THR A 143 -4.09 -3.26 8.00
C THR A 143 -2.81 -4.08 8.05
N VAL A 144 -2.70 -5.04 7.14
CA VAL A 144 -1.51 -5.86 6.91
C VAL A 144 -1.08 -5.69 5.45
N ALA A 145 0.20 -5.46 5.22
CA ALA A 145 0.78 -5.35 3.88
C ALA A 145 1.91 -6.35 3.64
N MET A 146 2.16 -6.62 2.36
CA MET A 146 3.32 -7.34 1.88
C MET A 146 4.53 -6.40 1.78
N ALA A 147 5.75 -6.95 1.75
CA ALA A 147 6.92 -6.14 1.47
C ALA A 147 7.01 -5.76 -0.02
N GLN A 148 7.87 -4.79 -0.32
CA GLN A 148 8.24 -4.45 -1.68
C GLN A 148 9.72 -4.79 -1.88
N ARG A 149 10.15 -5.02 -3.14
CA ARG A 149 11.58 -5.28 -3.42
C ARG A 149 12.53 -4.23 -2.86
N GLY A 150 12.11 -2.96 -2.88
CA GLY A 150 12.88 -1.86 -2.30
C GLY A 150 13.18 -2.01 -0.80
N ASP A 151 12.35 -2.73 -0.05
CA ASP A 151 12.54 -2.92 1.40
C ASP A 151 13.74 -3.80 1.74
N PHE A 152 14.26 -4.59 0.80
CA PHE A 152 15.41 -5.48 0.98
C PHE A 152 16.75 -4.82 0.61
N VAL A 153 16.72 -3.57 0.13
CA VAL A 153 17.93 -2.81 -0.22
C VAL A 153 18.72 -2.49 1.05
N GLY A 154 20.05 -2.64 1.00
CA GLY A 154 20.96 -2.42 2.14
C GLY A 154 21.90 -3.59 2.44
N GLY A 155 21.77 -4.71 1.71
CA GLY A 155 22.67 -5.86 1.86
C GLY A 155 22.58 -6.49 3.25
N ARG A 156 23.73 -6.90 3.82
CA ARG A 156 23.81 -7.59 5.12
C ARG A 156 23.37 -6.73 6.31
N GLU A 157 23.30 -5.41 6.15
CA GLU A 157 22.87 -4.47 7.21
C GLU A 157 21.36 -4.23 7.22
N ASN A 158 20.62 -4.73 6.22
CA ASN A 158 19.19 -4.55 6.17
C ASN A 158 18.51 -5.41 7.26
N ASN A 159 17.71 -4.79 8.13
CA ASN A 159 17.04 -5.50 9.23
C ASN A 159 16.20 -6.71 8.79
N ILE A 160 15.52 -6.63 7.63
CA ILE A 160 14.74 -7.76 7.10
C ILE A 160 15.69 -8.89 6.73
N VAL A 161 16.79 -8.58 6.03
CA VAL A 161 17.85 -9.55 5.70
C VAL A 161 18.48 -10.15 6.97
N GLN A 162 18.53 -9.39 8.07
CA GLN A 162 19.02 -9.85 9.38
C GLN A 162 17.98 -10.66 10.18
N GLY A 163 16.77 -10.87 9.65
CA GLY A 163 15.74 -11.70 10.29
C GLY A 163 14.59 -10.92 10.92
N GLU A 164 14.41 -9.64 10.62
CA GLU A 164 13.20 -8.90 11.00
C GLU A 164 11.97 -9.47 10.26
N ILE A 165 11.12 -10.15 11.01
CA ILE A 165 9.96 -10.89 10.48
C ILE A 165 8.69 -10.05 10.34
N LEU A 166 8.65 -8.85 10.93
CA LEU A 166 7.51 -7.93 10.91
C LEU A 166 8.00 -6.49 11.04
N LYS A 167 7.41 -5.57 10.28
CA LYS A 167 7.64 -4.12 10.46
C LYS A 167 6.35 -3.39 10.83
N ARG A 168 6.47 -2.30 11.60
CA ARG A 168 5.34 -1.43 12.02
C ARG A 168 4.95 -0.40 10.94
N LYS A 169 5.01 -0.76 9.67
CA LYS A 169 4.61 0.08 8.52
C LYS A 169 3.67 -0.73 7.63
N ALA A 170 2.96 -0.10 6.72
CA ALA A 170 2.25 -0.78 5.65
C ALA A 170 2.24 0.12 4.41
N MET A 171 2.52 -0.45 3.24
CA MET A 171 2.60 0.30 1.99
C MET A 171 2.09 -0.59 0.85
N ASN A 172 1.50 0.02 -0.17
CA ASN A 172 1.17 -0.55 -1.48
C ASN A 172 0.18 -1.75 -1.56
N THR A 173 0.00 -2.54 -0.50
CA THR A 173 -0.72 -3.82 -0.56
C THR A 173 -1.63 -4.01 0.67
N PHE A 174 -2.58 -3.11 0.86
CA PHE A 174 -3.31 -2.97 2.13
C PHE A 174 -4.45 -3.97 2.25
N ILE A 175 -4.30 -4.99 3.10
CA ILE A 175 -5.42 -5.84 3.51
C ILE A 175 -6.28 -5.07 4.51
N CYS A 176 -7.53 -4.79 4.14
CA CYS A 176 -8.46 -3.93 4.86
C CYS A 176 -9.73 -4.71 5.27
N ASP A 177 -10.48 -4.14 6.21
CA ASP A 177 -11.77 -4.65 6.73
C ASP A 177 -12.78 -3.50 6.72
N THR A 178 -13.93 -3.66 6.06
CA THR A 178 -14.97 -2.63 5.95
C THR A 178 -15.65 -2.33 7.29
N GLU A 179 -15.49 -3.21 8.30
CA GLU A 179 -15.92 -2.96 9.68
C GLU A 179 -14.90 -2.15 10.49
N GLN A 180 -13.68 -1.96 9.98
CA GLN A 180 -12.61 -1.17 10.62
C GLN A 180 -12.03 -0.14 9.63
N PRO A 181 -12.85 0.80 9.13
CA PRO A 181 -12.40 1.74 8.12
C PRO A 181 -11.39 2.73 8.69
N PHE A 182 -10.46 3.18 7.84
CA PHE A 182 -9.59 4.30 8.10
C PHE A 182 -9.40 5.12 6.82
N ARG A 183 -8.85 6.33 6.96
CA ARG A 183 -8.56 7.21 5.82
C ARG A 183 -7.07 7.42 5.67
N PHE A 184 -6.62 7.46 4.42
CA PHE A 184 -5.34 7.98 4.00
C PHE A 184 -5.44 9.50 3.87
N PHE A 185 -4.34 10.20 4.19
CA PHE A 185 -4.27 11.67 4.16
C PHE A 185 -2.88 12.15 3.76
N GLY A 186 -2.83 13.35 3.20
CA GLY A 186 -1.66 13.90 2.52
C GLY A 186 -1.55 13.41 1.09
N LYS A 187 -1.60 14.33 0.13
CA LYS A 187 -1.63 14.07 -1.32
C LYS A 187 -0.51 13.15 -1.80
N ILE A 188 0.64 13.19 -1.14
CA ILE A 188 1.79 12.36 -1.44
C ILE A 188 2.25 11.66 -0.15
N ASN A 189 2.72 10.41 -0.28
CA ASN A 189 3.08 9.53 0.84
C ASN A 189 1.91 9.32 1.79
N GLU A 190 0.70 9.21 1.23
CA GLU A 190 -0.54 9.04 1.96
C GLU A 190 -0.51 7.83 2.89
N ASP A 191 0.19 6.77 2.47
CA ASP A 191 0.47 5.57 3.24
C ASP A 191 1.37 5.85 4.45
N VAL A 192 2.50 6.55 4.25
CA VAL A 192 3.44 6.94 5.31
C VAL A 192 2.78 7.84 6.33
N ASN A 193 2.02 8.83 5.85
CA ASN A 193 1.30 9.75 6.71
C ASN A 193 0.28 8.97 7.55
N ALA A 194 -0.51 8.09 6.92
CA ALA A 194 -1.50 7.25 7.58
C ALA A 194 -0.88 6.36 8.66
N TYR A 195 0.11 5.51 8.31
CA TYR A 195 0.68 4.58 9.28
C TYR A 195 1.46 5.29 10.40
N THR A 196 2.01 6.48 10.15
CA THR A 196 2.77 7.22 11.17
C THR A 196 1.82 7.90 12.15
N VAL A 197 0.82 8.64 11.66
CA VAL A 197 -0.13 9.36 12.51
C VAL A 197 -1.09 8.41 13.20
N LEU A 198 -1.74 7.49 12.49
CA LEU A 198 -2.64 6.52 13.12
C LEU A 198 -1.85 5.56 14.01
N GLY A 199 -0.64 5.18 13.60
CA GLY A 199 0.26 4.36 14.41
C GLY A 199 0.64 5.03 15.73
N SER A 200 0.90 6.33 15.73
CA SER A 200 1.16 7.12 16.95
C SER A 200 -0.01 7.12 17.93
N ARG A 201 -1.23 6.98 17.40
CA ARG A 201 -2.49 6.88 18.16
C ARG A 201 -2.83 5.45 18.58
N GLY A 202 -1.92 4.50 18.35
CA GLY A 202 -2.05 3.11 18.76
C GLY A 202 -2.57 2.16 17.68
N ALA A 203 -2.90 2.65 16.47
CA ALA A 203 -3.32 1.76 15.40
C ALA A 203 -2.18 0.82 14.96
N LEU A 204 -2.56 -0.40 14.60
CA LEU A 204 -1.60 -1.45 14.28
C LEU A 204 -1.48 -1.64 12.76
N PHE A 205 -0.51 -0.96 12.13
CA PHE A 205 -0.04 -1.20 10.77
C PHE A 205 1.11 -2.20 10.77
N LEU A 206 0.99 -3.27 9.97
CA LEU A 206 2.01 -4.32 9.89
C LEU A 206 2.39 -4.62 8.45
N GLN A 207 3.68 -4.80 8.20
CA GLN A 207 4.21 -5.33 6.96
C GLN A 207 4.85 -6.68 7.25
N VAL A 208 4.48 -7.69 6.47
CA VAL A 208 4.98 -9.06 6.54
C VAL A 208 6.02 -9.26 5.45
N PRO A 209 7.33 -9.32 5.77
CA PRO A 209 8.36 -9.45 4.75
C PRO A 209 8.46 -10.81 4.09
N HIS A 210 7.69 -11.81 4.54
CA HIS A 210 7.69 -13.19 4.00
C HIS A 210 7.12 -13.31 2.59
N VAL A 211 6.34 -12.32 2.20
CA VAL A 211 5.77 -12.16 0.87
C VAL A 211 6.10 -10.77 0.38
N ALA A 212 6.51 -10.67 -0.88
CA ALA A 212 6.88 -9.41 -1.48
C ALA A 212 6.36 -9.28 -2.91
N ILE A 213 6.02 -8.04 -3.26
CA ILE A 213 5.69 -7.64 -4.62
C ILE A 213 6.91 -7.07 -5.34
N ASN A 214 6.89 -7.20 -6.66
CA ASN A 214 7.76 -6.45 -7.57
C ASN A 214 6.89 -5.62 -8.51
N GLN A 215 7.32 -4.39 -8.73
CA GLN A 215 6.57 -3.38 -9.46
C GLN A 215 7.43 -2.75 -10.53
N VAL A 216 6.79 -2.20 -11.57
CA VAL A 216 7.50 -1.50 -12.65
C VAL A 216 8.29 -0.32 -12.07
N ASN A 217 9.49 -0.06 -12.61
CA ASN A 217 10.27 1.08 -12.18
C ASN A 217 9.57 2.39 -12.55
N THR A 218 9.13 3.14 -11.55
CA THR A 218 8.34 4.38 -11.67
C THR A 218 9.00 5.44 -12.55
N GLN A 219 10.33 5.50 -12.65
CA GLN A 219 11.04 6.49 -13.49
C GLN A 219 10.93 6.25 -15.01
N GLN A 220 10.36 5.13 -15.45
CA GLN A 220 10.20 4.79 -16.88
C GLN A 220 8.74 4.78 -17.35
N SER A 221 7.78 4.99 -16.44
CA SER A 221 6.34 4.91 -16.73
C SER A 221 5.68 6.28 -16.69
N SER A 222 5.14 6.74 -17.81
CA SER A 222 4.30 7.96 -17.88
C SER A 222 2.93 7.76 -17.22
N GLY A 223 2.38 8.85 -16.67
CA GLY A 223 1.03 8.87 -16.10
C GLY A 223 0.95 8.57 -14.60
N GLY A 224 -0.13 9.03 -13.98
CA GLY A 224 -0.44 8.78 -12.56
C GLY A 224 0.54 9.45 -11.60
N MET A 225 0.97 8.70 -10.56
CA MET A 225 1.85 9.22 -9.51
C MET A 225 3.23 9.65 -10.01
N THR A 226 3.74 9.08 -11.12
CA THR A 226 5.06 9.45 -11.67
C THR A 226 5.14 10.92 -12.01
N ASP A 227 4.12 11.46 -12.68
CA ASP A 227 4.10 12.84 -13.14
C ASP A 227 4.03 13.79 -11.94
N LEU A 228 3.20 13.46 -10.95
CA LEU A 228 3.11 14.21 -9.69
C LEU A 228 4.46 14.26 -8.95
N TYR A 229 5.20 13.16 -8.93
CA TYR A 229 6.53 13.09 -8.32
C TYR A 229 7.58 13.90 -9.07
N LEU A 230 7.52 13.93 -10.41
CA LEU A 230 8.41 14.72 -11.24
C LEU A 230 8.15 16.22 -11.02
N ASP A 231 6.89 16.63 -10.95
CA ASP A 231 6.48 18.02 -10.77
C ASP A 231 6.83 18.55 -9.37
N SER A 232 6.64 17.73 -8.33
CA SER A 232 6.80 18.15 -6.92
C SER A 232 8.23 18.02 -6.39
N GLY A 233 9.03 17.13 -6.99
CA GLY A 233 10.34 16.77 -6.47
C GLY A 233 10.32 16.04 -5.13
N THR A 234 11.50 15.62 -4.67
CA THR A 234 11.64 14.73 -3.49
C THR A 234 11.48 15.44 -2.14
N TYR A 235 11.69 16.77 -2.10
CA TYR A 235 11.48 17.56 -0.90
C TYR A 235 9.99 17.65 -0.53
N VAL A 236 9.15 18.12 -1.47
CA VAL A 236 7.71 18.31 -1.25
C VAL A 236 7.06 16.98 -0.86
N LYS A 237 7.37 15.90 -1.61
CA LYS A 237 7.01 14.52 -1.25
C LYS A 237 7.28 14.21 0.23
N SER A 238 8.50 14.47 0.66
CA SER A 238 8.95 14.14 2.02
C SER A 238 8.37 15.05 3.08
N PHE A 239 8.04 16.28 2.71
CA PHE A 239 7.55 17.30 3.65
C PHE A 239 6.11 17.03 4.10
N TYR A 240 5.26 16.37 3.29
CA TYR A 240 3.93 15.92 3.75
C TYR A 240 4.02 15.15 5.07
N THR A 241 4.94 14.18 5.18
CA THR A 241 5.09 13.40 6.42
C THR A 241 5.60 14.26 7.58
N VAL A 242 6.40 15.30 7.32
CA VAL A 242 6.79 16.27 8.36
C VAL A 242 5.58 17.07 8.85
N MET A 243 4.69 17.50 7.94
CA MET A 243 3.47 18.23 8.33
C MET A 243 2.54 17.38 9.20
N TYR A 244 2.35 16.11 8.84
CA TYR A 244 1.47 15.20 9.56
C TYR A 244 2.07 14.64 10.85
N ALA A 245 3.40 14.44 10.91
CA ALA A 245 4.08 13.83 12.05
C ALA A 245 5.39 14.55 12.44
N PRO A 246 5.36 15.84 12.80
CA PRO A 246 6.57 16.65 13.03
C PRO A 246 7.36 16.20 14.26
N ALA A 247 6.71 15.57 15.25
CA ALA A 247 7.36 15.13 16.49
C ALA A 247 8.40 14.01 16.28
N CYS A 248 8.29 13.24 15.19
CA CYS A 248 9.15 12.11 14.90
C CYS A 248 9.79 12.14 13.50
N THR A 249 9.41 13.09 12.64
CA THR A 249 9.84 13.13 11.24
C THR A 249 10.67 14.38 10.94
N CYS A 250 11.76 14.19 10.20
CA CYS A 250 12.56 15.27 9.62
C CYS A 250 12.97 14.92 8.18
N ILE A 251 13.44 15.89 7.41
CA ILE A 251 14.02 15.62 6.08
C ILE A 251 15.52 15.39 6.20
N ARG A 252 16.03 14.36 5.53
CA ARG A 252 17.46 14.04 5.45
C ARG A 252 17.84 13.65 4.04
N MET A 253 19.15 13.67 3.77
CA MET A 253 19.70 13.08 2.57
C MET A 253 19.72 11.55 2.69
N MET A 254 19.20 10.88 1.68
CA MET A 254 19.20 9.42 1.55
C MET A 254 19.94 9.00 0.29
N GLY A 255 20.65 7.88 0.35
CA GLY A 255 21.34 7.27 -0.78
C GLY A 255 22.85 7.21 -0.58
N THR A 256 23.46 6.14 -1.08
CA THR A 256 24.92 5.95 -1.11
C THR A 256 25.53 6.62 -2.34
N LYS A 257 24.83 6.56 -3.48
CA LYS A 257 25.11 7.27 -4.74
C LYS A 257 23.83 7.99 -5.19
N HIS A 258 23.94 9.13 -5.87
CA HIS A 258 22.81 9.98 -6.29
C HIS A 258 21.85 10.32 -5.13
N ARG A 259 22.36 11.08 -4.16
CA ARG A 259 21.61 11.43 -2.95
C ARG A 259 20.36 12.25 -3.29
N ARG A 260 19.27 11.94 -2.60
CA ARG A 260 18.00 12.69 -2.68
C ARG A 260 17.47 13.02 -1.30
N LEU A 261 16.64 14.05 -1.22
CA LEU A 261 15.92 14.38 0.02
C LEU A 261 14.86 13.31 0.27
N HIS A 262 14.76 12.87 1.53
CA HIS A 262 13.79 11.88 1.95
C HIS A 262 13.36 12.15 3.40
N HIS A 263 12.12 11.79 3.75
CA HIS A 263 11.72 11.80 5.14
C HIS A 263 12.54 10.76 5.93
N SER A 264 12.87 11.10 7.16
CA SER A 264 13.53 10.24 8.13
C SER A 264 12.70 10.26 9.40
N ILE A 265 12.11 9.10 9.70
CA ILE A 265 11.20 8.91 10.83
C ILE A 265 11.99 8.24 11.96
N ARG A 266 12.02 8.88 13.12
CA ARG A 266 12.56 8.29 14.35
C ARG A 266 11.53 7.33 14.93
N TRP A 267 11.62 6.06 14.54
CA TRP A 267 10.58 5.06 14.83
C TRP A 267 10.29 4.88 16.33
N ASN A 268 11.32 4.99 17.19
CA ASN A 268 11.17 4.96 18.65
C ASN A 268 10.26 6.06 19.21
N ASN A 269 10.06 7.15 18.45
CA ASN A 269 9.21 8.28 18.82
C ASN A 269 7.89 8.28 18.03
N ALA A 270 7.74 7.39 17.05
CA ALA A 270 6.63 7.44 16.11
C ALA A 270 5.42 6.63 16.59
N VAL A 271 5.64 5.45 17.17
CA VAL A 271 4.56 4.53 17.55
C VAL A 271 4.83 3.89 18.93
N PRO A 272 3.77 3.50 19.68
CA PRO A 272 3.93 2.70 20.89
C PRO A 272 4.66 1.39 20.61
N ARG A 273 5.53 0.97 21.54
CA ARG A 273 6.24 -0.31 21.46
C ARG A 273 5.29 -1.47 21.76
N ILE A 274 5.37 -2.52 20.94
CA ILE A 274 4.75 -3.80 21.26
C ILE A 274 5.63 -4.51 22.28
N LEU A 275 5.05 -4.85 23.42
CA LEU A 275 5.73 -5.62 24.46
C LEU A 275 5.46 -7.11 24.27
N PRO A 276 6.45 -7.98 24.54
CA PRO A 276 6.22 -9.42 24.50
C PRO A 276 5.23 -9.81 25.62
N GLU A 277 4.48 -10.88 25.41
CA GLU A 277 3.43 -11.32 26.34
C GLU A 277 3.93 -11.53 27.78
N ARG A 278 5.18 -11.97 27.95
CA ARG A 278 5.85 -12.09 29.26
C ARG A 278 5.92 -10.79 30.08
N CYS A 279 5.71 -9.62 29.45
CA CYS A 279 5.66 -8.33 30.11
C CYS A 279 4.24 -7.92 30.54
N LYS A 280 3.21 -8.71 30.23
CA LYS A 280 1.84 -8.47 30.67
C LYS A 280 1.77 -8.57 32.20
N LYS A 281 1.37 -7.48 32.85
CA LYS A 281 1.12 -7.48 34.30
C LYS A 281 -0.12 -8.32 34.60
N ALA A 282 -0.05 -9.11 35.68
CA ALA A 282 -1.16 -9.90 36.21
C ALA A 282 -2.30 -8.99 36.70
#